data_AF-A0A8J2LF58-F1
#
_entry.id   AF-A0A8J2LF58-F1
#
_cell.length_a   1.000
_cell.length_b   1.000
_cell.length_c   1.000
_cell.angle_alpha   90.00
_cell.angle_beta   90.00
_cell.angle_gamma   90.00
#
_symmetry.space_group_name_H-M   'P 1'
#
loop_
_entity.id
_entity.type
_entity.pdbx_description
1 polymer ?
#
loop_
_entity_poly.entity_id
_entity_poly.type
_entity_poly.pdbx_seq_one_letter_code
_entity_poly.pdbx_strand_id
1 'polypeptide(L)'
;MCAASEKSLRGSQKAIKGKFTKIETDLNNQNNAKLSQVRHDALLSSLNNYWTQIETIHEHLFPFLADAATEDAQNQEYNVMYDRHRDLLEQLEMLKPSAAPNTTKVKVKLPDLEVPSFSGELENWNSFHDLFVAAVHNRSHLPDSQKLQYLKSSLKNGADSSST
;
A
#
# COMPACT_ATOMS: atom_id res chain seq x y z
N MET A 1 14.06 -32.65 6.28
CA MET A 1 13.89 -31.68 5.17
C MET A 1 15.14 -30.82 5.12
N CYS A 2 15.71 -30.60 3.93
CA CYS A 2 17.16 -30.39 3.74
C CYS A 2 17.61 -28.92 3.86
N ALA A 3 18.78 -28.69 4.46
CA ALA A 3 19.51 -27.41 4.46
C ALA A 3 19.75 -26.82 3.05
N ALA A 4 19.68 -27.66 2.01
CA ALA A 4 19.71 -27.23 0.61
C ALA A 4 18.53 -26.32 0.22
N SER A 5 17.34 -26.56 0.80
CA SER A 5 16.13 -25.75 0.54
C SER A 5 16.26 -24.36 1.16
N GLU A 6 16.72 -24.26 2.41
CA GLU A 6 16.97 -22.98 3.09
C GLU A 6 18.00 -22.14 2.34
N LYS A 7 19.14 -22.73 1.96
CA LYS A 7 20.19 -22.03 1.21
C LYS A 7 19.69 -21.51 -0.14
N SER A 8 18.85 -22.28 -0.82
CA SER A 8 18.20 -21.88 -2.07
C SER A 8 17.26 -20.67 -1.87
N LEU A 9 16.40 -20.72 -0.85
CA LEU A 9 15.47 -19.63 -0.50
C LEU A 9 16.22 -18.32 -0.18
N ARG A 10 17.27 -18.40 0.66
CA ARG A 10 18.12 -17.24 0.97
C ARG A 10 18.85 -16.70 -0.27
N GLY A 11 19.24 -17.58 -1.19
CA GLY A 11 19.81 -17.19 -2.49
C GLY A 11 18.82 -16.39 -3.34
N SER A 12 17.59 -16.87 -3.44
CA SER A 12 16.50 -16.19 -4.16
C SER A 12 16.17 -14.83 -3.53
N GLN A 13 16.10 -14.74 -2.19
CA GLN A 13 15.86 -13.49 -1.46
C GLN A 13 16.91 -12.43 -1.81
N LYS A 14 18.20 -12.80 -1.81
CA LYS A 14 19.31 -11.92 -2.21
C LYS A 14 19.20 -11.47 -3.67
N ALA A 15 18.84 -12.38 -4.57
CA ALA A 15 18.66 -12.06 -5.98
C ALA A 15 17.50 -11.05 -6.17
N ILE A 16 16.38 -11.22 -5.47
CA ILE A 16 15.24 -10.31 -5.53
C ILE A 16 15.61 -8.95 -4.95
N LYS A 17 16.33 -8.90 -3.83
CA LYS A 17 16.89 -7.66 -3.26
C LYS A 17 17.71 -6.88 -4.27
N GLY A 18 18.54 -7.58 -5.05
CA GLY A 18 19.29 -6.97 -6.16
C GLY A 18 18.40 -6.38 -7.26
N LYS A 19 17.25 -6.99 -7.56
CA LYS A 19 16.28 -6.48 -8.54
C LYS A 19 15.57 -5.21 -8.03
N PHE A 20 15.18 -5.18 -6.76
CA PHE A 20 14.67 -3.96 -6.10
C PHE A 20 15.66 -2.80 -6.21
N THR A 21 16.94 -3.05 -5.92
CA THR A 21 17.99 -2.02 -6.04
C THR A 21 18.15 -1.49 -7.46
N LYS A 22 18.01 -2.35 -8.48
CA LYS A 22 18.05 -1.91 -9.87
C LYS A 22 16.89 -0.99 -10.22
N ILE A 23 15.67 -1.32 -9.77
CA ILE A 23 14.48 -0.47 -9.97
C ILE A 23 14.68 0.87 -9.26
N GLU A 24 15.09 0.86 -8.00
CA GLU A 24 15.35 2.07 -7.23
C GLU A 24 16.40 2.98 -7.90
N THR A 25 17.52 2.40 -8.34
CA THR A 25 18.57 3.15 -9.05
C THR A 25 18.04 3.74 -10.35
N ASP A 26 17.23 2.98 -11.10
CA ASP A 26 16.62 3.45 -12.34
C ASP A 26 15.65 4.60 -12.11
N LEU A 27 14.83 4.54 -11.05
CA LEU A 27 13.90 5.60 -10.67
C LEU A 27 14.63 6.87 -10.20
N ASN A 28 15.64 6.72 -9.33
CA ASN A 28 16.42 7.85 -8.84
C ASN A 28 17.19 8.55 -9.98
N ASN A 29 17.68 7.79 -10.97
CA ASN A 29 18.38 8.34 -12.13
C ASN A 29 17.45 9.07 -13.12
N GLN A 30 16.13 8.88 -13.04
CA GLN A 30 15.19 9.54 -13.93
C GLN A 30 14.99 11.04 -13.63
N ASN A 31 15.64 11.59 -12.59
CA ASN A 31 15.65 13.02 -12.27
C ASN A 31 14.25 13.66 -12.28
N ASN A 32 13.27 12.97 -11.69
CA ASN A 32 11.86 13.36 -11.63
C ASN A 32 11.14 13.51 -12.99
N ALA A 33 11.72 13.00 -14.08
CA ALA A 33 11.04 12.95 -15.37
C ALA A 33 9.88 11.94 -15.31
N LYS A 34 8.72 12.31 -15.87
CA LYS A 34 7.56 11.42 -15.94
C LYS A 34 7.89 10.16 -16.74
N LEU A 35 7.50 9.01 -16.19
CA LEU A 35 7.60 7.72 -16.86
C LEU A 35 6.60 7.64 -18.01
N SER A 36 6.93 6.89 -19.07
CA SER A 36 5.92 6.43 -20.05
C SER A 36 4.94 5.48 -19.36
N GLN A 37 3.67 5.45 -19.80
CA GLN A 37 2.63 4.60 -19.20
C GLN A 37 3.01 3.13 -19.27
N VAL A 38 3.60 2.71 -20.39
CA VAL A 38 4.08 1.33 -20.59
C VAL A 38 5.20 0.99 -19.60
N ARG A 39 6.10 1.95 -19.34
CA ARG A 39 7.23 1.74 -18.41
C ARG A 39 6.77 1.74 -16.96
N HIS A 40 5.87 2.66 -16.60
CA HIS A 40 5.24 2.68 -15.28
C HIS A 40 4.54 1.36 -14.97
N ASP A 41 3.71 0.84 -15.89
CA ASP A 41 2.98 -0.42 -15.71
C ASP A 41 3.91 -1.64 -15.61
N ALA A 42 4.96 -1.69 -16.44
CA ALA A 42 5.95 -2.76 -16.39
C ALA A 42 6.75 -2.78 -15.07
N LEU A 43 7.12 -1.60 -14.56
CA LEU A 43 7.83 -1.48 -13.28
C LEU A 43 6.91 -1.85 -12.12
N LEU A 44 5.67 -1.37 -12.11
CA LEU A 44 4.67 -1.72 -11.09
C LEU A 44 4.42 -3.24 -11.04
N SER A 45 4.20 -3.85 -12.20
CA SER A 45 4.01 -5.30 -12.32
C SER A 45 5.22 -6.09 -11.83
N SER A 46 6.44 -5.65 -12.20
CA SER A 46 7.67 -6.28 -11.75
C SER A 46 7.85 -6.16 -10.24
N LEU A 47 7.59 -4.97 -9.68
CA LEU A 47 7.72 -4.69 -8.25
C LEU A 47 6.75 -5.54 -7.43
N ASN A 48 5.47 -5.60 -7.83
CA ASN A 48 4.47 -6.43 -7.15
C ASN A 48 4.83 -7.92 -7.23
N ASN A 49 5.26 -8.40 -8.40
CA ASN A 49 5.69 -9.79 -8.56
C ASN A 49 6.93 -10.15 -7.71
N TYR A 50 7.85 -9.20 -7.51
CA TYR A 50 9.00 -9.41 -6.63
C TYR A 50 8.61 -9.36 -5.16
N TRP A 51 7.66 -8.50 -4.79
CA TRP A 51 7.10 -8.44 -3.44
C TRP A 51 6.45 -9.77 -3.04
N THR A 52 5.56 -10.31 -3.87
CA THR A 52 4.92 -11.62 -3.62
C THR A 52 5.94 -12.76 -3.44
N GLN A 53 7.05 -12.73 -4.19
CA GLN A 53 8.13 -13.71 -4.01
C GLN A 53 8.85 -13.54 -2.67
N ILE A 54 9.03 -12.31 -2.17
CA ILE A 54 9.60 -12.05 -0.84
C ILE A 54 8.67 -12.58 0.24
N GLU A 55 7.37 -12.30 0.15
CA GLU A 55 6.36 -12.83 1.10
C GLU A 55 6.40 -14.36 1.15
N THR A 56 6.39 -14.99 -0.03
CA THR A 56 6.49 -16.46 -0.13
C THR A 56 7.79 -16.96 0.49
N ILE A 57 8.94 -16.35 0.19
CA ILE A 57 10.22 -16.78 0.76
C ILE A 57 10.24 -16.57 2.28
N HIS A 58 9.66 -15.49 2.79
CA HIS A 58 9.59 -15.19 4.21
C HIS A 58 8.77 -16.25 4.97
N GLU A 59 7.57 -16.58 4.49
CA GLU A 59 6.73 -17.65 5.05
C GLU A 59 7.43 -19.01 5.01
N HIS A 60 8.12 -19.31 3.90
CA HIS A 60 8.85 -20.55 3.74
C HIS A 60 10.16 -20.61 4.53
N LEU A 61 10.75 -19.48 4.90
CA LEU A 61 11.96 -19.42 5.74
C LEU A 61 11.63 -19.57 7.23
N PHE A 62 10.44 -19.16 7.67
CA PHE A 62 9.99 -19.25 9.06
C PHE A 62 10.23 -20.61 9.74
N PRO A 63 9.88 -21.77 9.15
CA PRO A 63 10.12 -23.08 9.79
C PRO A 63 11.59 -23.48 9.90
N PHE A 64 12.52 -22.75 9.27
CA PHE A 64 13.96 -22.99 9.35
C PHE A 64 14.67 -22.12 10.40
N LEU A 65 13.94 -21.23 11.07
CA LEU A 65 14.51 -20.32 12.07
C LEU A 65 14.53 -21.05 13.42
N ALA A 66 15.74 -21.28 13.94
CA ALA A 66 15.97 -22.16 15.09
C ALA A 66 15.83 -21.45 16.45
N ASP A 67 15.92 -20.12 16.47
CA ASP A 67 15.88 -19.33 17.70
C ASP A 67 15.32 -17.91 17.45
N ALA A 68 14.85 -17.29 18.53
CA ALA A 68 14.20 -15.99 18.51
C ALA A 68 15.09 -14.85 17.96
N ALA A 69 16.41 -14.92 18.12
CA ALA A 69 17.31 -13.91 17.54
C ALA A 69 17.44 -14.10 16.02
N THR A 70 17.44 -15.35 15.54
CA THR A 70 17.40 -15.62 14.10
C THR A 70 16.06 -15.23 13.48
N GLU A 71 14.95 -15.45 14.19
CA GLU A 71 13.62 -14.98 13.81
C GLU A 71 13.54 -13.45 13.74
N ASP A 72 14.01 -12.75 14.77
CA ASP A 72 14.05 -11.28 14.81
C ASP A 72 14.90 -10.71 13.66
N ALA A 73 16.09 -11.28 13.41
CA ALA A 73 16.94 -10.85 12.32
C ALA A 73 16.28 -11.04 10.94
N GLN A 74 15.52 -12.12 10.74
CA GLN A 74 14.75 -12.32 9.51
C GLN A 74 13.58 -11.35 9.39
N ASN A 75 12.83 -11.12 10.47
CA ASN A 75 11.72 -10.17 10.50
C ASN A 75 12.21 -8.73 10.27
N GLN A 76 13.35 -8.36 10.86
CA GLN A 76 13.98 -7.07 10.62
C GLN A 76 14.35 -6.90 9.15
N GLU A 77 14.97 -7.90 8.52
CA GLU A 77 15.30 -7.82 7.09
C GLU A 77 14.04 -7.75 6.22
N TYR A 78 12.98 -8.50 6.56
CA TYR A 78 11.68 -8.41 5.89
C TYR A 78 11.06 -7.01 6.01
N ASN A 79 11.05 -6.41 7.21
CA ASN A 79 10.50 -5.08 7.45
C ASN A 79 11.26 -3.98 6.68
N VAL A 80 12.59 -4.09 6.58
CA VAL A 80 13.39 -3.19 5.73
C VAL A 80 12.98 -3.30 4.26
N MET A 81 12.69 -4.52 3.79
CA MET A 81 12.24 -4.75 2.41
C MET A 81 10.80 -4.27 2.18
N TYR A 82 9.93 -4.37 3.19
CA TYR A 82 8.58 -3.82 3.17
C TYR A 82 8.59 -2.29 3.03
N ASP A 83 9.39 -1.60 3.84
CA ASP A 83 9.51 -0.15 3.79
C ASP A 83 10.04 0.32 2.42
N ARG A 84 11.06 -0.39 1.89
CA ARG A 84 11.58 -0.14 0.55
C ARG A 84 10.55 -0.37 -0.56
N HIS A 85 9.74 -1.42 -0.45
CA HIS A 85 8.67 -1.69 -1.41
C HIS A 85 7.65 -0.56 -1.42
N ARG A 86 7.24 -0.10 -0.24
CA ARG A 86 6.34 1.02 -0.06
C ARG A 86 6.89 2.31 -0.68
N ASP A 87 8.15 2.64 -0.39
CA ASP A 87 8.80 3.83 -0.94
C ASP A 87 8.86 3.80 -2.48
N LEU A 88 9.21 2.66 -3.07
CA LEU A 88 9.23 2.51 -4.54
C LEU A 88 7.84 2.62 -5.18
N LEU A 89 6.80 2.13 -4.50
CA LEU A 89 5.42 2.31 -4.95
C LEU A 89 5.05 3.80 -4.96
N GLU A 90 5.38 4.53 -3.90
CA GLU A 90 5.12 5.98 -3.80
C GLU A 90 5.87 6.75 -4.89
N GLN A 91 7.16 6.44 -5.10
CA GLN A 91 7.94 7.03 -6.19
C GLN A 91 7.33 6.75 -7.58
N LEU A 92 6.88 5.51 -7.83
CA LEU A 92 6.21 5.18 -9.09
C LEU A 92 4.90 5.96 -9.27
N GLU A 93 4.12 6.14 -8.20
CA GLU A 93 2.90 6.97 -8.24
C GLU A 93 3.21 8.43 -8.56
N MET A 94 4.27 9.01 -7.98
CA MET A 94 4.71 10.38 -8.27
C MET A 94 5.20 10.56 -9.71
N LEU A 95 5.80 9.52 -10.28
CA LEU A 95 6.35 9.52 -11.64
C LEU A 95 5.35 9.08 -12.72
N LYS A 96 4.11 8.75 -12.34
CA LYS A 96 3.04 8.37 -13.28
C LYS A 96 2.92 9.42 -14.40
N PRO A 97 2.83 9.00 -15.67
CA PRO A 97 2.51 9.93 -16.74
C PRO A 97 1.15 10.53 -16.45
N SER A 98 1.13 11.85 -16.33
CA SER A 98 -0.12 12.62 -16.29
C SER A 98 -0.82 12.44 -17.64
N ALA A 99 -1.75 11.48 -17.71
CA ALA A 99 -2.70 11.42 -18.80
C ALA A 99 -3.65 12.62 -18.67
N ALA A 100 -3.32 13.73 -19.32
CA ALA A 100 -4.29 14.75 -19.71
C ALA A 100 -3.75 15.57 -20.89
N PRO A 101 -4.42 15.58 -22.05
CA PRO A 101 -4.86 16.86 -22.60
C PRO A 101 -5.95 17.41 -21.66
N ASN A 102 -5.88 18.71 -21.35
CA ASN A 102 -6.86 19.49 -20.60
C ASN A 102 -8.17 18.77 -20.27
N THR A 103 -8.33 18.33 -19.04
CA THR A 103 -9.66 18.27 -18.45
C THR A 103 -9.54 18.72 -17.01
N THR A 104 -10.40 19.70 -16.71
CA THR A 104 -10.75 20.18 -15.39
C THR A 104 -10.71 19.06 -14.36
N LYS A 105 -10.33 19.42 -13.13
CA LYS A 105 -10.53 18.60 -11.93
C LYS A 105 -12.00 18.16 -11.88
N VAL A 106 -12.35 17.08 -12.56
CA VAL A 106 -13.63 16.42 -12.38
C VAL A 106 -13.45 15.75 -11.03
N LYS A 107 -13.86 16.47 -9.98
CA LYS A 107 -14.35 15.88 -8.75
C LYS A 107 -15.31 14.80 -9.21
N VAL A 108 -14.86 13.56 -9.26
CA VAL A 108 -15.73 12.40 -9.40
C VAL A 108 -16.63 12.50 -8.17
N LYS A 109 -17.81 13.09 -8.34
CA LYS A 109 -18.95 12.81 -7.50
C LYS A 109 -19.21 11.33 -7.71
N LEU A 110 -18.58 10.50 -6.87
CA LEU A 110 -19.07 9.14 -6.68
C LEU A 110 -20.54 9.28 -6.23
N PRO A 111 -21.43 8.38 -6.69
CA PRO A 111 -22.83 8.40 -6.27
C PRO A 111 -22.85 8.41 -4.75
N ASP A 112 -23.65 9.34 -4.21
CA ASP A 112 -23.85 9.64 -2.80
C ASP A 112 -23.67 8.36 -1.97
N LEU A 113 -22.45 8.12 -1.50
CA LEU A 113 -22.21 7.06 -0.55
C LEU A 113 -22.94 7.59 0.67
N GLU A 114 -24.11 7.04 0.99
CA GLU A 114 -24.86 7.40 2.19
C GLU A 114 -23.98 7.06 3.39
N VAL A 115 -23.11 8.01 3.71
CA VAL A 115 -22.17 7.89 4.82
C VAL A 115 -23.03 7.93 6.07
N PRO A 116 -23.01 6.88 6.91
CA PRO A 116 -23.78 6.89 8.13
C PRO A 116 -23.36 8.09 8.97
N SER A 117 -24.34 8.89 9.38
CA SER A 117 -24.13 10.07 10.22
C SER A 117 -23.85 9.60 11.65
N PHE A 118 -22.71 9.98 12.24
CA PHE A 118 -22.46 9.68 13.65
C PHE A 118 -22.87 10.87 14.51
N SER A 119 -23.99 10.75 15.21
CA SER A 119 -24.55 11.80 16.06
C SER A 119 -23.72 12.11 17.33
N GLY A 120 -22.61 11.40 17.56
CA GLY A 120 -21.77 11.58 18.76
C GLY A 120 -22.18 10.72 19.96
N GLU A 121 -23.25 9.92 19.83
CA GLU A 121 -23.71 9.01 20.88
C GLU A 121 -22.88 7.73 20.91
N LEU A 122 -22.22 7.45 22.04
CA LEU A 122 -21.42 6.24 22.22
C LEU A 122 -22.25 4.95 22.05
N GLU A 123 -23.54 5.00 22.35
CA GLU A 123 -24.46 3.87 22.17
C GLU A 123 -24.61 3.45 20.70
N ASN A 124 -24.49 4.40 19.77
CA ASN A 124 -24.58 4.19 18.33
C ASN A 124 -23.22 3.94 17.66
N TRP A 125 -22.11 3.95 18.42
CA TRP A 125 -20.76 3.77 17.89
C TRP A 125 -20.58 2.41 17.21
N ASN A 126 -21.06 1.33 17.84
CA ASN A 126 -20.91 -0.02 17.28
C ASN A 126 -21.63 -0.16 15.93
N SER A 127 -22.85 0.38 15.81
CA SER A 127 -23.64 0.36 14.58
C SER A 127 -22.99 1.21 13.48
N PHE A 128 -22.51 2.41 13.84
CA PHE A 128 -21.77 3.28 12.92
C PHE A 128 -20.49 2.62 12.40
N HIS A 129 -19.72 1.99 13.31
CA HIS A 129 -18.46 1.34 12.96
C HIS A 129 -18.67 0.18 11.97
N ASP A 130 -19.68 -0.66 12.19
CA ASP A 130 -19.99 -1.78 11.29
C ASP A 130 -20.35 -1.29 9.88
N LEU A 131 -21.22 -0.27 9.79
CA LEU A 131 -21.61 0.35 8.53
C LEU A 131 -20.42 1.03 7.83
N PHE A 132 -19.56 1.73 8.58
CA PHE A 132 -18.35 2.35 8.06
C PHE A 132 -17.37 1.30 7.52
N VAL A 133 -17.19 0.19 8.22
CA VAL A 133 -16.33 -0.91 7.78
C VAL A 133 -16.88 -1.53 6.49
N ALA A 134 -18.16 -1.85 6.43
CA ALA A 134 -18.78 -2.41 5.23
C ALA A 134 -18.74 -1.46 4.02
N ALA A 135 -18.93 -0.16 4.25
CA ALA A 135 -18.99 0.84 3.18
C ALA A 135 -17.62 1.34 2.72
N VAL A 136 -16.65 1.48 3.63
CA VAL A 136 -15.37 2.15 3.39
C VAL A 136 -14.16 1.22 3.59
N HIS A 137 -14.12 0.43 4.68
CA HIS A 137 -12.96 -0.43 4.98
C HIS A 137 -12.90 -1.67 4.09
N ASN A 138 -14.04 -2.28 3.78
CA ASN A 138 -14.18 -3.47 2.92
C ASN A 138 -13.92 -3.17 1.44
N ARG A 139 -13.77 -1.90 1.05
CA ARG A 139 -13.41 -1.50 -0.30
C ARG A 139 -11.89 -1.46 -0.45
N SER A 140 -11.32 -2.57 -0.93
CA SER A 140 -9.88 -2.71 -1.26
C SER A 140 -9.39 -1.70 -2.32
N HIS A 141 -10.32 -1.04 -3.00
CA HIS A 141 -10.09 -0.03 -4.03
C HIS A 141 -9.85 1.37 -3.47
N LEU A 142 -10.13 1.59 -2.17
CA LEU A 142 -9.95 2.88 -1.50
C LEU A 142 -8.61 2.89 -0.74
N PRO A 143 -7.74 3.88 -0.96
CA PRO A 143 -6.53 4.04 -0.17
C PRO A 143 -6.85 4.51 1.25
N ASP A 144 -6.03 4.13 2.22
CA ASP A 144 -6.27 4.44 3.65
C ASP A 144 -6.37 5.94 3.93
N SER A 145 -5.68 6.77 3.14
CA SER A 145 -5.80 8.24 3.19
C SER A 145 -7.22 8.72 2.87
N GLN A 146 -7.90 8.13 1.88
CA GLN A 146 -9.31 8.42 1.61
C GLN A 146 -10.20 7.86 2.72
N LYS A 147 -9.95 6.64 3.21
CA LYS A 147 -10.75 6.07 4.31
C LYS A 147 -10.74 6.98 5.53
N LEU A 148 -9.58 7.53 5.90
CA LEU A 148 -9.46 8.52 6.98
C LEU A 148 -10.21 9.83 6.69
N GLN A 149 -10.19 10.28 5.44
CA GLN A 149 -10.95 11.47 5.03
C GLN A 149 -12.47 11.25 5.10
N TYR A 150 -12.95 10.06 4.74
CA TYR A 150 -14.33 9.65 4.92
C TYR A 150 -14.69 9.62 6.40
N LEU A 151 -13.88 8.95 7.23
CA LEU A 151 -14.11 8.89 8.69
C LEU A 151 -14.24 10.29 9.30
N LYS A 152 -13.32 11.20 8.96
CA LYS A 152 -13.36 12.60 9.43
C LYS A 152 -14.59 13.36 8.96
N SER A 153 -15.13 13.02 7.78
CA SER A 153 -16.34 13.63 7.23
C SER A 153 -17.61 13.05 7.87
N SER A 154 -17.64 11.74 8.16
CA SER A 154 -18.76 11.06 8.83
C SER A 154 -19.02 11.58 10.25
N LEU A 155 -17.95 11.97 10.94
CA LEU A 155 -17.98 12.50 12.30
C LEU A 155 -18.44 13.97 12.36
N LYS A 156 -18.77 14.59 11.22
CA LYS A 156 -19.10 16.01 11.14
C LYS A 156 -20.52 16.23 10.64
N ASN A 157 -21.47 16.15 11.56
CA ASN A 157 -22.84 16.63 11.38
C ASN A 157 -23.38 17.35 12.61
N GLY A 158 -22.53 17.64 13.61
CA GLY A 158 -22.87 18.47 14.79
C GLY A 158 -22.42 19.93 14.70
N ALA A 159 -22.40 20.53 13.51
CA ALA A 159 -22.16 21.98 13.37
C ALA A 159 -23.12 22.54 12.32
N ASP A 160 -24.36 22.70 12.77
CA ASP A 160 -25.30 23.71 12.30
C ASP A 160 -24.64 25.10 12.29
N SER A 161 -25.03 25.92 11.30
CA SER A 161 -24.82 27.38 11.14
C SER A 161 -23.36 27.91 11.11
N SER A 162 -22.89 28.71 10.14
CA SER A 162 -23.51 29.87 9.51
C SER A 162 -22.92 30.13 8.11
N SER A 163 -23.76 30.07 7.09
CA SER A 163 -23.63 30.94 5.92
C SER A 163 -24.39 32.22 6.28
N THR A 164 -23.67 33.30 6.59
CA THR A 164 -24.09 34.71 6.41
C THR A 164 -22.81 35.55 6.41
#